data_AF-A0A0S8K0X7-F1
#
_entry.id   AF-A0A0S8K0X7-F1
#
_cell.length_a   1.000
_cell.length_b   1.000
_cell.length_c   1.000
_cell.angle_alpha   90.00
_cell.angle_beta   90.00
_cell.angle_gamma   90.00
#
_symmetry.space_group_name_H-M   'P 1'
#
loop_
_entity.id
_entity.type
_entity.pdbx_description
1 polymer ?
#
loop_
_entity_poly.entity_id
_entity_poly.type
_entity_poly.pdbx_seq_one_letter_code
_entity_poly.pdbx_strand_id
1 'polypeptide(L)'
;MPGSEHKKIVPYYRKPRDMSLDQWQAGLRKQFASEQKFKITNLGNHPVYSDFEVYNPETDKTYKVSIRDNISSFNYCSCPDFKINTLGACKHVENVLLKLLRKKT
;
A
#
# COMPACT_ATOMS: atom_id res chain seq x y z
N MET A 1 -26.60 9.69 15.37
CA MET A 1 -25.52 8.68 15.48
C MET A 1 -25.07 8.33 14.07
N PRO A 2 -23.87 8.72 13.62
CA PRO A 2 -23.40 8.31 12.30
C PRO A 2 -22.97 6.85 12.40
N GLY A 3 -23.63 5.99 11.63
CA GLY A 3 -23.38 4.55 11.59
C GLY A 3 -21.92 4.27 11.24
N SER A 4 -21.33 3.31 11.95
CA SER A 4 -20.02 2.79 11.64
C SER A 4 -20.04 2.19 10.23
N GLU A 5 -19.44 2.86 9.25
CA GLU A 5 -19.13 2.25 7.96
C GLU A 5 -18.26 1.02 8.22
N HIS A 6 -18.86 -0.17 8.14
CA HIS A 6 -18.10 -1.41 8.16
C HIS A 6 -17.16 -1.38 6.96
N LYS A 7 -15.85 -1.35 7.23
CA LYS A 7 -14.80 -1.42 6.21
C LYS A 7 -15.08 -2.64 5.33
N LYS A 8 -15.52 -2.42 4.09
CA LYS A 8 -15.83 -3.50 3.13
C LYS A 8 -14.58 -4.36 2.96
N ILE A 9 -14.65 -5.62 3.41
CA ILE A 9 -13.58 -6.60 3.19
C ILE A 9 -13.62 -7.02 1.72
N VAL A 10 -12.49 -6.87 1.04
CA VAL A 10 -12.30 -7.28 -0.35
C VAL A 10 -12.08 -8.80 -0.37
N PRO A 11 -12.94 -9.59 -1.04
CA PRO A 11 -12.80 -11.05 -1.05
C PRO A 11 -11.52 -11.48 -1.74
N TYR A 12 -10.77 -12.40 -1.12
CA TYR A 12 -9.48 -12.85 -1.65
C TYR A 12 -9.62 -13.79 -2.85
N TYR A 13 -10.54 -14.75 -2.79
CA TYR A 13 -10.63 -15.84 -3.76
C TYR A 13 -11.52 -15.56 -4.98
N ARG A 14 -12.32 -14.48 -4.95
CA ARG A 14 -13.29 -14.20 -6.01
C ARG A 14 -13.43 -12.70 -6.26
N LYS A 15 -13.35 -12.30 -7.53
CA LYS A 15 -13.67 -10.94 -7.96
C LYS A 15 -15.15 -10.63 -7.71
N PRO A 16 -15.49 -9.58 -6.95
CA PRO A 16 -16.86 -9.08 -6.87
C PRO A 16 -17.43 -8.72 -8.24
N ARG A 17 -18.76 -8.82 -8.39
CA ARG A 17 -19.44 -8.50 -9.65
C ARG A 17 -19.42 -7.00 -9.95
N ASP A 18 -19.41 -6.18 -8.90
CA ASP A 18 -19.43 -4.72 -8.90
C ASP A 18 -18.03 -4.07 -8.97
N MET A 19 -16.97 -4.86 -9.20
CA MET A 19 -15.60 -4.37 -9.33
C MET A 19 -14.96 -4.79 -10.66
N SER A 20 -14.17 -3.90 -11.24
CA SER A 20 -13.20 -4.27 -12.28
C SER A 20 -12.08 -5.15 -11.71
N LEU A 21 -11.29 -5.79 -12.58
CA LEU A 21 -10.14 -6.58 -12.15
C LEU A 21 -9.13 -5.72 -11.39
N ASP A 22 -8.80 -4.53 -11.92
CA ASP A 22 -7.84 -3.61 -11.31
C ASP A 22 -8.34 -3.07 -9.98
N GLN A 23 -9.62 -2.72 -9.88
CA GLN A 23 -10.23 -2.27 -8.63
C GLN A 23 -10.15 -3.35 -7.56
N TRP A 24 -10.45 -4.59 -7.92
CA TRP A 24 -10.37 -5.72 -7.00
C TRP A 24 -8.93 -5.98 -6.55
N GLN A 25 -7.99 -6.01 -7.49
CA GLN A 25 -6.58 -6.28 -7.21
C GLN A 25 -5.89 -5.15 -6.43
N ALA A 26 -6.21 -3.89 -6.71
CA ALA A 26 -5.76 -2.74 -5.93
C ALA A 26 -6.39 -2.75 -4.53
N GLY A 27 -7.69 -3.09 -4.43
CA GLY A 27 -8.40 -3.23 -3.17
C GLY A 27 -7.75 -4.26 -2.22
N LEU A 28 -7.34 -5.41 -2.75
CA LEU A 28 -6.62 -6.43 -1.96
C LEU A 28 -5.29 -5.90 -1.41
N ARG A 29 -4.51 -5.16 -2.21
CA ARG A 29 -3.23 -4.58 -1.78
C ARG A 29 -3.42 -3.52 -0.68
N LYS A 30 -4.46 -2.69 -0.80
CA LYS A 30 -4.87 -1.73 0.24
C LYS A 30 -5.30 -2.42 1.54
N GLN A 31 -6.05 -3.52 1.42
CA GLN A 31 -6.47 -4.31 2.58
C GLN A 31 -5.26 -4.89 3.32
N PHE A 32 -4.39 -5.64 2.63
CA PHE A 32 -3.19 -6.24 3.24
C PHE A 32 -2.21 -5.20 3.77
N ALA A 33 -2.08 -4.06 3.10
CA ALA A 33 -1.27 -2.95 3.59
C ALA A 33 -1.70 -2.50 4.99
N SER A 34 -3.00 -2.48 5.29
CA SER A 34 -3.49 -2.04 6.60
C SER A 34 -3.32 -3.07 7.72
N GLU A 35 -3.14 -4.35 7.38
CA GLU A 35 -3.02 -5.48 8.31
C GLU A 35 -1.56 -5.73 8.72
N GLN A 36 -0.62 -5.43 7.83
CA GLN A 36 0.79 -5.78 7.99
C GLN A 36 1.56 -4.76 8.85
N LYS A 37 2.42 -5.27 9.74
CA LYS A 37 3.21 -4.48 10.70
C LYS A 37 4.60 -4.12 10.18
N PHE A 38 4.67 -3.54 8.98
CA PHE A 38 5.96 -3.12 8.42
C PHE A 38 6.61 -2.02 9.26
N LYS A 39 7.94 -2.06 9.34
CA LYS A 39 8.76 -0.96 9.87
C LYS A 39 9.17 -0.08 8.69
N ILE A 40 8.94 1.22 8.79
CA ILE A 40 9.21 2.18 7.71
C ILE A 40 10.23 3.19 8.19
N THR A 41 11.31 3.35 7.42
CA THR A 41 12.35 4.36 7.63
C THR A 41 12.35 5.31 6.44
N ASN A 42 12.28 6.62 6.68
CA ASN A 42 12.46 7.62 5.61
C ASN A 42 13.96 7.81 5.36
N LEU A 43 14.39 7.69 4.11
CA LEU A 43 15.79 7.80 3.69
C LEU A 43 16.11 9.18 3.08
N GLY A 44 15.11 10.02 2.86
CA GLY A 44 15.26 11.36 2.30
C GLY A 44 14.78 12.46 3.24
N ASN A 45 14.96 13.70 2.80
CA ASN A 45 14.71 14.88 3.63
C ASN A 45 13.23 15.33 3.62
N HIS A 46 12.49 14.97 2.57
CA HIS A 46 11.08 15.36 2.46
C HIS A 46 10.20 14.39 3.26
N PRO A 47 9.21 14.85 4.03
CA PRO A 47 8.43 13.99 4.92
C PRO A 47 7.48 13.01 4.20
N VAL A 48 7.08 13.34 2.96
CA VAL A 48 6.08 12.58 2.17
C VAL A 48 6.67 12.06 0.86
N TYR A 49 7.00 12.95 -0.07
CA TYR A 49 7.62 12.63 -1.35
C TYR A 49 9.11 12.28 -1.19
N SER A 50 9.38 11.05 -0.81
CA SER A 50 10.72 10.58 -0.44
C SER A 50 10.95 9.13 -0.84
N ASP A 51 12.16 8.64 -0.58
CA ASP A 51 12.49 7.24 -0.58
C ASP A 51 12.39 6.68 0.83
N PHE A 52 11.82 5.48 0.93
CA PHE A 52 11.55 4.79 2.18
C PHE A 52 12.12 3.37 2.11
N GLU A 53 12.63 2.93 3.24
CA GLU A 53 12.93 1.53 3.50
C GLU A 53 11.74 0.90 4.21
N VAL A 54 11.23 -0.22 3.69
CA VAL A 54 10.10 -0.95 4.25
C VAL A 54 10.54 -2.36 4.61
N TYR A 55 10.74 -2.59 5.90
CA TYR A 55 11.12 -3.89 6.45
C TYR A 55 9.89 -4.70 6.87
N ASN A 56 9.82 -5.94 6.39
CA ASN A 56 8.82 -6.92 6.78
C ASN A 56 9.38 -7.90 7.82
N PRO A 57 8.99 -7.80 9.11
CA PRO A 57 9.46 -8.70 10.15
C PRO A 57 9.00 -10.15 9.97
N GLU A 58 7.91 -10.41 9.23
CA GLU A 58 7.41 -11.78 9.01
C GLU A 58 8.28 -12.57 8.03
N THR A 59 8.97 -11.89 7.12
CA THR A 59 9.78 -12.54 6.07
C THR A 59 11.25 -12.17 6.12
N ASP A 60 11.65 -11.31 7.06
CA ASP A 60 12.98 -10.72 7.16
C ASP A 60 13.49 -10.08 5.85
N LYS A 61 12.57 -9.42 5.13
CA LYS A 61 12.88 -8.79 3.84
C LYS A 61 12.70 -7.29 3.92
N THR A 62 13.58 -6.58 3.25
CA THR A 62 13.54 -5.13 3.12
C THR A 62 13.35 -4.73 1.67
N TYR A 63 12.44 -3.79 1.43
CA TYR A 63 12.18 -3.24 0.11
C TYR A 63 12.33 -1.72 0.10
N LYS A 64 12.84 -1.19 -1.01
CA LYS A 64 12.82 0.24 -1.30
C LYS A 64 11.44 0.61 -1.82
N VAL A 65 10.87 1.69 -1.29
CA VAL A 65 9.64 2.32 -1.76
C VAL A 65 9.91 3.79 -2.05
N SER A 66 9.55 4.27 -3.23
CA SER A 66 9.63 5.68 -3.59
C SER A 66 8.23 6.25 -3.73
N ILE A 67 7.92 7.29 -2.95
CA ILE A 67 6.64 8.00 -3.02
C ILE A 67 6.86 9.31 -3.78
N ARG A 68 6.07 9.53 -4.84
CA ARG A 68 6.13 10.69 -5.74
C ARG A 68 4.77 11.35 -5.95
N ASP A 69 3.68 10.63 -5.67
CA ASP A 69 2.33 11.15 -5.68
C ASP A 69 1.49 10.55 -4.51
N ASN A 70 0.22 10.95 -4.43
CA ASN A 70 -0.77 10.37 -3.52
C ASN A 70 -1.74 9.38 -4.20
N ILE A 71 -1.56 9.08 -5.48
CA ILE A 71 -2.48 8.26 -6.31
C ILE A 71 -1.83 6.96 -6.83
N SER A 72 -0.64 6.61 -6.33
CA SER A 72 0.15 5.40 -6.63
C SER A 72 0.75 5.31 -8.05
N SER A 73 0.24 6.09 -9.00
CA SER A 73 0.64 6.12 -10.41
C SER A 73 2.14 6.30 -10.67
N PHE A 74 2.84 7.12 -9.88
CA PHE A 74 4.26 7.44 -10.03
C PHE A 74 5.12 6.88 -8.90
N ASN A 75 4.53 6.05 -8.04
CA ASN A 75 5.25 5.42 -6.94
C ASN A 75 6.04 4.22 -7.47
N TYR A 76 7.07 3.81 -6.74
CA TYR A 76 7.88 2.64 -7.06
C TYR A 76 8.05 1.76 -5.83
N CYS A 77 8.13 0.45 -6.03
CA CYS A 77 8.61 -0.48 -5.02
C CYS A 77 9.50 -1.56 -5.64
N SER A 78 10.56 -1.94 -4.93
CA SER A 78 11.48 -3.00 -5.38
C SER A 78 10.94 -4.43 -5.21
N CYS A 79 9.74 -4.61 -4.63
CA CYS A 79 9.19 -5.93 -4.37
C CYS A 79 8.74 -6.66 -5.65
N PRO A 80 8.74 -8.00 -5.67
CA PRO A 80 8.33 -8.77 -6.84
C PRO A 80 6.90 -8.49 -7.32
N ASP A 81 5.96 -8.31 -6.39
CA ASP A 81 4.55 -7.99 -6.70
C ASP A 81 4.45 -6.71 -7.55
N PHE A 82 5.11 -5.63 -7.12
CA PHE A 82 5.08 -4.36 -7.83
C PHE A 82 5.66 -4.47 -9.24
N LYS A 83 6.74 -5.25 -9.41
CA LYS A 83 7.42 -5.41 -10.70
C LYS A 83 6.54 -6.06 -11.78
N ILE A 84 5.55 -6.86 -11.41
CA ILE A 84 4.79 -7.68 -12.36
C ILE A 84 3.32 -7.28 -12.50
N ASN A 85 2.72 -6.64 -11.49
CA ASN A 85 1.27 -6.46 -11.46
C ASN A 85 0.72 -5.31 -12.32
N THR A 86 1.57 -4.38 -12.76
CA THR A 86 1.22 -3.20 -13.59
C THR A 86 0.22 -2.21 -12.98
N LEU A 87 -0.16 -2.36 -11.71
CA LEU A 87 -1.16 -1.52 -11.03
C LEU A 87 -0.59 -0.20 -10.49
N GLY A 88 0.74 -0.03 -10.50
CA GLY A 88 1.40 1.06 -9.75
C GLY A 88 1.28 0.92 -8.22
N ALA A 89 0.80 -0.23 -7.73
CA ALA A 89 0.54 -0.44 -6.31
C ALA A 89 1.04 -1.81 -5.85
N CYS A 90 1.44 -1.88 -4.59
CA CYS A 90 1.69 -3.12 -3.85
C CYS A 90 1.40 -2.87 -2.37
N LYS A 91 1.36 -3.93 -1.55
CA LYS A 91 1.10 -3.78 -0.12
C LYS A 91 2.09 -2.84 0.59
N HIS A 92 3.32 -2.69 0.10
CA HIS A 92 4.32 -1.80 0.69
C HIS A 92 4.06 -0.33 0.36
N VAL A 93 3.77 0.01 -0.91
CA VAL A 93 3.42 1.38 -1.33
C VAL A 93 2.20 1.86 -0.56
N GLU A 94 1.14 1.04 -0.53
CA GLU A 94 -0.11 1.36 0.15
C GLU A 94 0.09 1.51 1.67
N ASN A 95 0.98 0.73 2.29
CA ASN A 95 1.27 0.85 3.72
C ASN A 95 1.99 2.17 4.05
N VAL A 96 2.98 2.55 3.22
CA VAL A 96 3.67 3.84 3.37
C VAL A 96 2.69 5.00 3.22
N LEU A 97 1.86 5.00 2.17
CA LEU A 97 0.83 6.02 1.96
C LEU A 97 -0.15 6.11 3.16
N LEU A 98 -0.65 4.97 3.64
CA LEU A 98 -1.55 4.92 4.80
C LEU A 98 -0.90 5.52 6.06
N LYS A 99 0.39 5.24 6.30
CA LYS A 99 1.13 5.76 7.46
C LYS A 99 1.40 7.26 7.34
N LEU A 100 1.70 7.74 6.14
CA LEU A 100 1.88 9.17 5.88
C LEU A 100 0.58 9.96 6.06
N LEU A 101 -0.56 9.40 5.60
CA LEU A 101 -1.88 10.01 5.81
C LEU A 101 -2.23 10.13 7.30
N ARG A 102 -1.95 9.09 8.10
CA ARG A 102 -2.19 9.11 9.55
C ARG A 102 -1.34 10.10 10.34
N LYS A 103 -0.18 10.51 9.81
CA LYS A 103 0.71 11.49 10.46
C LYS A 103 0.33 12.95 10.14
N LYS A 104 -0.55 13.18 9.17
CA LYS A 104 -1.01 14.53 8.79
C LYS A 104 -2.21 15.02 9.63
N THR A 105 -2.75 14.17 10.49
CA THR A 105 -3.85 14.46 11.43
C THR A 105 -3.32 14.53 12.85
#